data_AF-A0A3P1VJX3-F1
#
_entry.id   AF-A0A3P1VJX3-F1
#
_cell.length_a   1.000
_cell.length_b   1.000
_cell.length_c   1.000
_cell.angle_alpha   90.00
_cell.angle_beta   90.00
_cell.angle_gamma   90.00
#
_symmetry.space_group_name_H-M   'P 1'
#
loop_
_entity.id
_entity.type
_entity.pdbx_description
1 polymer ?
#
loop_
_entity_poly.entity_id
_entity_poly.type
_entity_poly.pdbx_seq_one_letter_code
_entity_poly.pdbx_strand_id
1 'polypeptide(L)'
;MKIGDKDFWRFWKKSRRKLDKEKARQVLSDLMHLAHMPDELSGSLNENQWLISRFADNLPPHHTFWRDLAQLVTQAFPKNSLSQMGKLERQIHQFRYVISSQQAQYIRKYYKKPGMTDTQALAVYLGSRSRFSYSLNASARLHNKVAIAQGAVVYPGGQESFNIKVLLNRSHTEFILSSQGNFLNELDAEEVTEAGIVNGASFNYGRGRQHWALDVKPVALHDPAFRKKWTTKYRSPKYIKKQLTHKLVDEAEHSYFNQSGLYAKDGYSYFEWVQREGQNFKRQIKAFSPSDNFLHSRYRRIKYSFKKICRSFYGKKFKQKKKQ
;
A
#
# COMPACT_ATOMS: atom_id res chain seq x y z
N MET A 1 2.08 16.44 21.80
CA MET A 1 2.41 16.65 20.38
C MET A 1 2.21 15.34 19.64
N LYS A 2 1.51 15.37 18.51
CA LYS A 2 1.29 14.24 17.58
C LYS A 2 2.04 14.48 16.28
N ILE A 3 2.55 13.44 15.65
CA ILE A 3 3.20 13.53 14.34
C ILE A 3 2.20 14.02 13.31
N GLY A 4 2.44 15.22 12.79
CA GLY A 4 1.59 15.88 11.81
C GLY A 4 0.68 17.00 12.35
N ASP A 5 0.73 17.28 13.66
CA ASP A 5 0.02 18.44 14.24
C ASP A 5 0.82 19.76 14.12
N LYS A 6 0.21 20.87 14.56
CA LYS A 6 0.81 22.22 14.49
C LYS A 6 2.17 22.30 15.19
N ASP A 7 2.33 21.61 16.31
CA ASP A 7 3.54 21.69 17.13
C ASP A 7 4.64 20.85 16.51
N PHE A 8 4.27 19.69 15.97
CA PHE A 8 5.16 18.83 15.23
C PHE A 8 5.75 19.54 14.02
N TRP A 9 4.96 20.31 13.27
CA TRP A 9 5.49 21.05 12.12
C TRP A 9 6.50 22.12 12.51
N ARG A 10 6.30 22.77 13.67
CA ARG A 10 7.29 23.72 14.22
C ARG A 10 8.59 23.01 14.59
N PHE A 11 8.50 21.88 15.28
CA PHE A 11 9.63 21.01 15.57
C PHE A 11 10.35 20.56 14.28
N TRP A 12 9.61 19.96 13.35
CA TRP A 12 10.13 19.37 12.10
C TRP A 12 10.82 20.39 11.20
N LYS A 13 10.32 21.63 11.15
CA LYS A 13 10.95 22.72 10.38
C LYS A 13 12.25 23.20 11.04
N LYS A 14 12.28 23.29 12.37
CA LYS A 14 13.45 23.77 13.11
C LYS A 14 14.57 22.73 13.15
N SER A 15 14.22 21.46 13.39
CA SER A 15 15.17 20.36 13.58
C SER A 15 15.98 20.04 12.33
N ARG A 16 15.41 20.27 11.13
CA ARG A 16 16.05 19.99 9.84
C ARG A 16 16.91 21.12 9.26
N ARG A 17 17.23 22.17 10.03
CA ARG A 17 18.16 23.22 9.57
C ARG A 17 19.60 22.74 9.66
N LYS A 18 20.43 22.98 8.64
CA LYS A 18 21.86 22.60 8.63
C LYS A 18 22.06 21.13 9.02
N LEU A 19 21.44 20.22 8.26
CA LEU A 19 21.55 18.78 8.52
C LEU A 19 22.91 18.25 8.07
N ASP A 20 23.58 17.56 8.97
CA ASP A 20 24.63 16.58 8.70
C ASP A 20 24.13 15.18 9.14
N LYS A 21 25.02 14.19 9.08
CA LYS A 21 24.67 12.81 9.46
C LYS A 21 24.30 12.68 10.95
N GLU A 22 25.06 13.29 11.84
CA GLU A 22 24.88 13.18 13.29
C GLU A 22 23.59 13.86 13.73
N LYS A 23 23.36 15.06 13.23
CA LYS A 23 22.11 15.77 13.44
C LYS A 23 20.92 15.02 12.85
N ALA A 24 21.04 14.43 11.66
CA ALA A 24 19.97 13.62 11.11
C ALA A 24 19.60 12.44 12.02
N ARG A 25 20.60 11.75 12.61
CA ARG A 25 20.37 10.70 13.60
C ARG A 25 19.71 11.24 14.87
N GLN A 26 20.12 12.40 15.36
CA GLN A 26 19.49 13.03 16.52
C GLN A 26 18.00 13.35 16.25
N VAL A 27 17.69 13.94 15.09
CA VAL A 27 16.29 14.25 14.73
C VAL A 27 15.44 12.99 14.62
N LEU A 28 16.02 11.89 14.11
CA LEU A 28 15.33 10.60 14.07
C LEU A 28 15.13 10.01 15.48
N SER A 29 16.12 10.13 16.36
CA SER A 29 15.99 9.75 17.77
C SER A 29 14.86 10.53 18.46
N ASP A 30 14.82 11.84 18.30
CA ASP A 30 13.75 12.69 18.82
C ASP A 30 12.38 12.26 18.24
N LEU A 31 12.32 11.94 16.95
CA LEU A 31 11.10 11.44 16.31
C LEU A 31 10.65 10.09 16.90
N MET A 32 11.56 9.17 17.21
CA MET A 32 11.21 7.89 17.86
C MET A 32 10.67 8.10 19.27
N HIS A 33 11.24 9.04 20.03
CA HIS A 33 10.69 9.43 21.33
C HIS A 33 9.28 10.03 21.22
N LEU A 34 9.06 10.91 20.24
CA LEU A 34 7.74 11.52 19.98
C LEU A 34 6.70 10.50 19.51
N ALA A 35 7.11 9.53 18.70
CA ALA A 35 6.28 8.40 18.29
C ALA A 35 6.04 7.41 19.42
N HIS A 36 6.75 7.57 20.55
CA HIS A 36 6.86 6.59 21.62
C HIS A 36 7.17 5.17 21.10
N MET A 37 8.09 5.07 20.14
CA MET A 37 8.49 3.78 19.62
C MET A 37 9.13 2.93 20.73
N PRO A 38 8.66 1.70 20.97
CA PRO A 38 9.30 0.80 21.91
C PRO A 38 10.68 0.37 21.37
N ASP A 39 11.46 -0.31 22.21
CA ASP A 39 12.72 -0.89 21.75
C ASP A 39 12.47 -2.02 20.75
N GLU A 40 11.36 -2.74 20.88
CA GLU A 40 10.87 -3.76 19.96
C GLU A 40 9.34 -3.81 20.00
N LEU A 41 8.71 -3.91 18.84
CA LEU A 41 7.26 -4.02 18.71
C LEU A 41 6.77 -5.39 19.19
N SER A 42 5.67 -5.38 19.94
CA SER A 42 4.94 -6.58 20.38
C SER A 42 4.03 -7.16 19.29
N GLY A 43 3.48 -6.30 18.43
CA GLY A 43 2.46 -6.67 17.45
C GLY A 43 1.05 -6.82 18.03
N SER A 44 0.84 -6.49 19.31
CA SER A 44 -0.48 -6.51 19.94
C SER A 44 -1.39 -5.41 19.41
N LEU A 45 -2.70 -5.68 19.32
CA LEU A 45 -3.67 -4.71 18.81
C LEU A 45 -3.67 -3.41 19.62
N ASN A 46 -3.58 -3.50 20.96
CA ASN A 46 -3.54 -2.33 21.84
C ASN A 46 -2.30 -1.45 21.59
N GLU A 47 -1.12 -2.06 21.41
CA GLU A 47 0.09 -1.32 21.05
C GLU A 47 -0.05 -0.66 19.67
N ASN A 48 -0.57 -1.39 18.68
CA ASN A 48 -0.79 -0.87 17.33
C ASN A 48 -1.70 0.38 17.37
N GLN A 49 -2.85 0.27 18.01
CA GLN A 49 -3.81 1.38 18.18
C GLN A 49 -3.17 2.58 18.89
N TRP A 50 -2.40 2.32 19.95
CA TRP A 50 -1.72 3.38 20.68
C TRP A 50 -0.66 4.09 19.84
N LEU A 51 0.17 3.36 19.11
CA LEU A 51 1.17 3.93 18.19
C LEU A 51 0.50 4.76 17.08
N ILE A 52 -0.60 4.27 16.49
CA ILE A 52 -1.34 5.04 15.48
C ILE A 52 -1.94 6.33 16.08
N SER A 53 -2.39 6.30 17.33
CA SER A 53 -2.94 7.48 18.01
C SER A 53 -1.95 8.65 18.16
N ARG A 54 -0.64 8.37 18.00
CA ARG A 54 0.44 9.38 18.04
C ARG A 54 0.52 10.23 16.78
N PHE A 55 -0.22 9.88 15.72
CA PHE A 55 -0.29 10.68 14.49
C PHE A 55 -1.51 11.60 14.51
N ALA A 56 -1.37 12.75 13.85
CA ALA A 56 -2.50 13.61 13.57
C ALA A 56 -3.42 12.94 12.53
N ASP A 57 -4.73 13.08 12.74
CA ASP A 57 -5.73 12.46 11.86
C ASP A 57 -5.60 12.95 10.41
N ASN A 58 -5.25 14.22 10.22
CA ASN A 58 -5.17 14.86 8.92
C ASN A 58 -3.80 14.75 8.24
N LEU A 59 -2.98 13.75 8.58
CA LEU A 59 -1.71 13.47 7.90
C LEU A 59 -1.92 12.40 6.80
N PRO A 60 -2.10 12.80 5.52
CA PRO A 60 -2.44 11.85 4.47
C PRO A 60 -1.22 11.10 3.92
N PRO A 61 -1.42 9.93 3.27
CA PRO A 61 -0.33 9.15 2.66
C PRO A 61 0.45 9.87 1.55
N HIS A 62 -0.13 10.90 0.92
CA HIS A 62 0.53 11.69 -0.13
C HIS A 62 1.25 12.94 0.40
N HIS A 63 1.27 13.17 1.72
CA HIS A 63 1.90 14.34 2.31
C HIS A 63 3.41 14.36 2.02
N THR A 64 3.99 15.55 1.82
CA THR A 64 5.42 15.71 1.51
C THR A 64 6.33 15.27 2.66
N PHE A 65 5.83 15.30 3.90
CA PHE A 65 6.51 14.81 5.09
C PHE A 65 7.13 13.42 4.91
N TRP A 66 6.45 12.50 4.25
CA TRP A 66 6.94 11.13 4.09
C TRP A 66 8.20 11.05 3.23
N ARG A 67 8.28 11.88 2.18
CA ARG A 67 9.49 12.01 1.36
C ARG A 67 10.62 12.64 2.16
N ASP A 68 10.29 13.68 2.92
CA ASP A 68 11.23 14.39 3.77
C ASP A 68 11.82 13.48 4.87
N LEU A 69 11.00 12.60 5.46
CA LEU A 69 11.42 11.58 6.41
C LEU A 69 12.34 10.55 5.75
N ALA A 70 11.97 10.05 4.58
CA ALA A 70 12.81 9.12 3.83
C ALA A 70 14.19 9.71 3.50
N GLN A 71 14.25 10.99 3.10
CA GLN A 71 15.52 11.69 2.88
C GLN A 71 16.35 11.82 4.17
N LEU A 72 15.71 12.12 5.29
CA LEU A 72 16.37 12.18 6.59
C LEU A 72 16.98 10.82 6.99
N VAL A 73 16.26 9.73 6.74
CA VAL A 73 16.77 8.36 6.97
C VAL A 73 17.95 8.06 6.06
N THR A 74 17.88 8.38 4.77
CA THR A 74 19.03 8.22 3.85
C THR A 74 20.26 8.98 4.33
N GLN A 75 20.09 10.19 4.87
CA GLN A 75 21.19 11.01 5.38
C GLN A 75 21.77 10.47 6.70
N ALA A 76 20.91 10.00 7.61
CA ALA A 76 21.32 9.42 8.88
C ALA A 76 22.03 8.06 8.71
N PHE A 77 21.63 7.30 7.69
CA PHE A 77 22.08 5.93 7.45
C PHE A 77 22.64 5.73 6.03
N PRO A 78 23.81 6.29 5.71
CA PRO A 78 24.44 6.07 4.41
C PRO A 78 24.82 4.59 4.20
N LYS A 79 24.79 4.14 2.94
CA LYS A 79 25.09 2.76 2.54
C LYS A 79 24.21 1.77 3.33
N ASN A 80 24.80 0.75 3.96
CA ASN A 80 24.07 -0.28 4.71
C ASN A 80 24.06 -0.03 6.23
N SER A 81 24.29 1.20 6.70
CA SER A 81 24.41 1.47 8.14
C SER A 81 23.10 1.27 8.92
N LEU A 82 21.94 1.32 8.27
CA LEU A 82 20.66 0.92 8.88
C LEU A 82 20.57 -0.59 9.17
N SER A 83 21.47 -1.40 8.60
CA SER A 83 21.55 -2.84 8.86
C SER A 83 22.59 -3.19 9.94
N GLN A 84 23.06 -2.21 10.71
CA GLN A 84 23.97 -2.43 11.84
C GLN A 84 23.19 -2.59 13.14
N MET A 85 23.76 -3.30 14.11
CA MET A 85 23.16 -3.40 15.43
C MET A 85 23.07 -2.01 16.08
N GLY A 86 21.87 -1.69 16.58
CA GLY A 86 21.63 -0.47 17.33
C GLY A 86 20.14 -0.25 17.60
N LYS A 87 19.85 0.48 18.68
CA LYS A 87 18.48 0.76 19.11
C LYS A 87 17.76 1.62 18.08
N LEU A 88 18.39 2.71 17.63
CA LEU A 88 17.79 3.62 16.66
C LEU A 88 17.57 2.93 15.30
N GLU A 89 18.52 2.13 14.85
CA GLU A 89 18.46 1.34 13.62
C GLU A 89 17.24 0.42 13.63
N ARG A 90 17.06 -0.32 14.74
CA ARG A 90 15.92 -1.22 14.92
C ARG A 90 14.60 -0.46 14.98
N GLN A 91 14.52 0.61 15.77
CA GLN A 91 13.33 1.44 15.87
C GLN A 91 12.94 2.03 14.51
N ILE A 92 13.88 2.56 13.75
CA ILE A 92 13.63 3.14 12.43
C ILE A 92 13.15 2.08 11.44
N HIS A 93 13.78 0.91 11.41
CA HIS A 93 13.28 -0.20 10.58
C HIS A 93 11.84 -0.57 10.94
N GLN A 94 11.56 -0.76 12.23
CA GLN A 94 10.24 -1.17 12.72
C GLN A 94 9.17 -0.09 12.56
N PHE A 95 9.54 1.20 12.63
CA PHE A 95 8.64 2.32 12.45
C PHE A 95 7.99 2.34 11.05
N ARG A 96 8.60 1.70 10.05
CA ARG A 96 8.02 1.54 8.70
C ARG A 96 6.67 0.83 8.71
N TYR A 97 6.47 -0.11 9.63
CA TYR A 97 5.20 -0.83 9.80
C TYR A 97 4.14 0.07 10.43
N VAL A 98 4.54 0.89 11.41
CA VAL A 98 3.65 1.87 12.06
C VAL A 98 3.17 2.91 11.05
N ILE A 99 4.09 3.45 10.23
CA ILE A 99 3.74 4.40 9.16
C ILE A 99 2.75 3.76 8.18
N SER A 100 2.99 2.51 7.77
CA SER A 100 2.12 1.80 6.83
C SER A 100 0.70 1.62 7.38
N SER A 101 0.59 1.21 8.65
CA SER A 101 -0.69 1.08 9.34
C SER A 101 -1.39 2.43 9.52
N GLN A 102 -0.66 3.51 9.85
CA GLN A 102 -1.22 4.86 9.91
C GLN A 102 -1.81 5.28 8.56
N GLN A 103 -1.13 4.95 7.46
CA GLN A 103 -1.57 5.29 6.11
C GLN A 103 -2.84 4.51 5.72
N ALA A 104 -2.94 3.23 6.11
CA ALA A 104 -4.17 2.45 5.94
C ALA A 104 -5.32 3.04 6.76
N GLN A 105 -5.08 3.38 8.02
CA GLN A 105 -6.05 4.00 8.92
C GLN A 105 -6.57 5.35 8.41
N TYR A 106 -5.69 6.16 7.81
CA TYR A 106 -6.13 7.38 7.13
C TYR A 106 -7.15 7.08 6.01
N ILE A 107 -6.89 6.06 5.18
CA ILE A 107 -7.82 5.69 4.12
C ILE A 107 -9.15 5.22 4.70
N ARG A 108 -9.12 4.35 5.71
CA ARG A 108 -10.32 3.85 6.38
C ARG A 108 -11.15 5.01 6.95
N LYS A 109 -10.54 5.90 7.71
CA LYS A 109 -11.21 7.04 8.36
C LYS A 109 -11.89 8.01 7.39
N TYR A 110 -11.26 8.32 6.26
CA TYR A 110 -11.73 9.39 5.37
C TYR A 110 -12.44 8.91 4.11
N TYR A 111 -12.27 7.64 3.72
CA TYR A 111 -12.75 7.13 2.43
C TYR A 111 -13.59 5.86 2.53
N LYS A 112 -13.52 5.10 3.64
CA LYS A 112 -14.33 3.89 3.83
C LYS A 112 -15.70 4.26 4.39
N LYS A 113 -16.75 3.93 3.65
CA LYS A 113 -18.16 4.06 4.08
C LYS A 113 -18.66 2.71 4.60
N PRO A 114 -19.77 2.67 5.36
CA PRO A 114 -20.40 1.40 5.74
C PRO A 114 -20.63 0.50 4.52
N GLY A 115 -20.24 -0.77 4.63
CA GLY A 115 -20.32 -1.75 3.54
C GLY A 115 -19.19 -1.68 2.51
N MET A 116 -18.24 -0.74 2.60
CA MET A 116 -17.06 -0.72 1.73
C MET A 116 -15.93 -1.59 2.27
N THR A 117 -15.23 -2.26 1.36
CA THR A 117 -13.93 -2.88 1.65
C THR A 117 -12.81 -1.83 1.70
N ASP A 118 -11.66 -2.19 2.27
CA ASP A 118 -10.47 -1.32 2.26
C ASP A 118 -9.99 -1.04 0.84
N THR A 119 -10.04 -2.05 -0.03
CA THR A 119 -9.75 -1.91 -1.46
C THR A 119 -10.64 -0.87 -2.11
N GLN A 120 -11.95 -0.88 -1.84
CA GLN A 120 -12.87 0.13 -2.37
C GLN A 120 -12.56 1.52 -1.81
N ALA A 121 -12.28 1.64 -0.51
CA ALA A 121 -11.88 2.91 0.09
C ALA A 121 -10.60 3.48 -0.54
N LEU A 122 -9.59 2.63 -0.78
CA LEU A 122 -8.37 3.04 -1.49
C LEU A 122 -8.69 3.42 -2.94
N ALA A 123 -9.58 2.70 -3.62
CA ALA A 123 -9.98 3.03 -4.98
C ALA A 123 -10.61 4.43 -5.06
N VAL A 124 -11.47 4.81 -4.10
CA VAL A 124 -12.03 6.18 -3.99
C VAL A 124 -10.92 7.20 -3.78
N TYR A 125 -10.00 6.95 -2.85
CA TYR A 125 -8.86 7.84 -2.58
C TYR A 125 -7.95 8.06 -3.80
N LEU A 126 -7.73 7.02 -4.60
CA LEU A 126 -6.94 7.10 -5.83
C LEU A 126 -7.72 7.71 -7.00
N GLY A 127 -9.04 7.51 -7.03
CA GLY A 127 -9.92 7.98 -8.10
C GLY A 127 -9.94 9.50 -8.23
N SER A 128 -9.67 10.23 -7.14
CA SER A 128 -9.55 11.70 -7.11
C SER A 128 -8.12 12.21 -7.36
N ARG A 129 -7.18 11.34 -7.76
CA ARG A 129 -5.76 11.69 -7.92
C ARG A 129 -5.29 11.53 -9.36
N SER A 130 -4.22 12.26 -9.69
CA SER A 130 -3.52 12.03 -10.95
C SER A 130 -3.02 10.59 -11.04
N ARG A 131 -3.25 9.94 -12.18
CA ARG A 131 -2.75 8.60 -12.51
C ARG A 131 -1.22 8.45 -12.40
N PHE A 132 -0.49 9.57 -12.39
CA PHE A 132 0.97 9.59 -12.23
C PHE A 132 1.42 9.67 -10.77
N SER A 133 0.48 9.82 -9.82
CA SER A 133 0.78 9.90 -8.39
C SER A 133 0.88 8.53 -7.70
N TYR A 134 0.49 7.46 -8.40
CA TYR A 134 0.52 6.09 -7.90
C TYR A 134 0.94 5.09 -9.00
N SER A 135 1.37 3.90 -8.60
CA SER A 135 1.72 2.79 -9.49
C SER A 135 1.02 1.51 -9.06
N LEU A 136 0.45 0.81 -10.04
CA LEU A 136 -0.24 -0.49 -9.89
C LEU A 136 0.52 -1.63 -10.59
N ASN A 137 1.71 -1.34 -11.13
CA ASN A 137 2.50 -2.30 -11.89
C ASN A 137 3.68 -2.85 -11.08
N ALA A 138 3.73 -2.54 -9.77
CA ALA A 138 4.75 -3.05 -8.87
C ALA A 138 4.53 -4.55 -8.64
N SER A 139 5.61 -5.32 -8.58
CA SER A 139 5.51 -6.75 -8.27
C SER A 139 5.06 -6.95 -6.83
N ALA A 140 3.98 -7.72 -6.64
CA ALA A 140 3.49 -8.15 -5.35
C ALA A 140 4.00 -9.55 -4.94
N ARG A 141 4.92 -10.16 -5.71
CA ARG A 141 5.43 -11.52 -5.50
C ARG A 141 5.84 -11.81 -4.04
N LEU A 142 6.56 -10.88 -3.41
CA LEU A 142 7.03 -11.04 -2.04
C LEU A 142 5.93 -10.93 -0.98
N HIS A 143 4.75 -10.44 -1.35
CA HIS A 143 3.56 -10.36 -0.52
C HIS A 143 2.56 -11.47 -0.83
N ASN A 144 2.94 -12.49 -1.58
CA ASN A 144 2.11 -13.66 -1.86
C ASN A 144 2.75 -14.91 -1.25
N LYS A 145 3.09 -14.84 0.04
CA LYS A 145 3.70 -15.98 0.73
C LYS A 145 2.63 -17.00 1.12
N VAL A 146 2.98 -18.27 0.97
CA VAL A 146 2.17 -19.42 1.39
C VAL A 146 3.05 -20.47 2.06
N ALA A 147 2.44 -21.33 2.87
CA ALA A 147 3.08 -22.53 3.36
C ALA A 147 2.68 -23.69 2.44
N ILE A 148 3.52 -24.72 2.38
CA ILE A 148 3.19 -25.97 1.69
C ILE A 148 3.07 -27.04 2.76
N ALA A 149 1.90 -27.64 2.88
CA ALA A 149 1.62 -28.72 3.83
C ALA A 149 0.98 -29.88 3.07
N GLN A 150 1.57 -31.08 3.16
CA GLN A 150 1.06 -32.29 2.50
C GLN A 150 0.81 -32.11 0.99
N GLY A 151 1.69 -31.35 0.30
CA GLY A 151 1.55 -31.05 -1.13
C GLY A 151 0.49 -29.99 -1.47
N ALA A 152 -0.21 -29.44 -0.48
CA ALA A 152 -1.20 -28.39 -0.67
C ALA A 152 -0.70 -27.02 -0.22
N VAL A 153 -1.16 -25.98 -0.91
CA VAL A 153 -0.95 -24.58 -0.54
C VAL A 153 -1.80 -24.22 0.67
N VAL A 154 -1.16 -23.70 1.72
CA VAL A 154 -1.83 -23.14 2.89
C VAL A 154 -1.57 -21.64 2.93
N TYR A 155 -2.63 -20.87 2.72
CA TYR A 155 -2.58 -19.42 2.79
C TYR A 155 -2.48 -18.94 4.24
N PRO A 156 -1.75 -17.83 4.52
CA PRO A 156 -1.80 -17.15 5.81
C PRO A 156 -3.24 -16.83 6.22
N GLY A 157 -3.68 -17.27 7.39
CA GLY A 157 -5.07 -17.10 7.84
C GLY A 157 -6.09 -18.00 7.14
N GLY A 158 -5.65 -18.99 6.35
CA GLY A 158 -6.51 -19.99 5.73
C GLY A 158 -7.35 -19.52 4.54
N GLN A 159 -7.26 -18.24 4.16
CA GLN A 159 -8.03 -17.67 3.04
C GLN A 159 -7.17 -17.51 1.80
N GLU A 160 -7.63 -18.09 0.69
CA GLU A 160 -6.99 -17.92 -0.62
C GLU A 160 -6.91 -16.44 -1.00
N SER A 161 -5.72 -15.97 -1.38
CA SER A 161 -5.53 -14.58 -1.76
C SER A 161 -4.37 -14.40 -2.72
N PHE A 162 -4.58 -13.55 -3.72
CA PHE A 162 -3.60 -13.11 -4.72
C PHE A 162 -3.34 -11.62 -4.54
N ASN A 163 -2.50 -11.31 -3.56
CA ASN A 163 -2.30 -9.97 -3.07
C ASN A 163 -1.72 -9.05 -4.15
N ILE A 164 -2.24 -7.83 -4.25
CA ILE A 164 -1.73 -6.79 -5.16
C ILE A 164 -1.03 -5.69 -4.39
N LYS A 165 -0.09 -5.03 -5.06
CA LYS A 165 0.73 -3.95 -4.49
C LYS A 165 0.43 -2.62 -5.17
N VAL A 166 0.17 -1.61 -4.36
CA VAL A 166 -0.09 -0.24 -4.78
C VAL A 166 0.98 0.66 -4.18
N LEU A 167 1.68 1.41 -5.02
CA LEU A 167 2.70 2.36 -4.59
C LEU A 167 2.22 3.79 -4.76
N LEU A 168 2.47 4.65 -3.78
CA LEU A 168 2.22 6.09 -3.85
C LEU A 168 3.46 6.88 -3.46
N ASN A 169 3.39 8.19 -3.69
CA ASN A 169 4.40 9.14 -3.26
C ASN A 169 5.81 8.71 -3.73
N ARG A 170 5.90 8.44 -5.04
CA ARG A 170 7.14 7.97 -5.67
C ARG A 170 7.71 6.68 -5.05
N SER A 171 6.83 5.76 -4.61
CA SER A 171 7.17 4.45 -4.03
C SER A 171 7.53 4.44 -2.54
N HIS A 172 7.38 5.54 -1.81
CA HIS A 172 7.56 5.58 -0.36
C HIS A 172 6.38 4.93 0.38
N THR A 173 5.15 5.21 -0.05
CA THR A 173 3.96 4.58 0.50
C THR A 173 3.65 3.31 -0.28
N GLU A 174 3.33 2.26 0.44
CA GLU A 174 2.95 0.96 -0.08
C GLU A 174 1.64 0.52 0.58
N PHE A 175 0.71 0.03 -0.23
CA PHE A 175 -0.44 -0.71 0.24
C PHE A 175 -0.41 -2.11 -0.38
N ILE A 176 -0.75 -3.10 0.43
CA ILE A 176 -0.97 -4.47 0.00
C ILE A 176 -2.44 -4.78 0.24
N LEU A 177 -3.12 -5.22 -0.82
CA LEU A 177 -4.54 -5.54 -0.78
C LEU A 177 -4.72 -7.05 -0.96
N SER A 178 -5.52 -7.67 -0.10
CA SER A 178 -5.95 -9.05 -0.28
C SER A 178 -7.06 -9.17 -1.32
N SER A 179 -7.29 -10.40 -1.81
CA SER A 179 -8.42 -10.72 -2.69
C SER A 179 -9.78 -10.51 -2.01
N GLN A 180 -9.84 -10.56 -0.68
CA GLN A 180 -11.04 -10.23 0.11
C GLN A 180 -11.28 -8.72 0.23
N GLY A 181 -10.34 -7.90 -0.23
CA GLY A 181 -10.47 -6.46 -0.24
C GLY A 181 -9.98 -5.77 1.04
N ASN A 182 -9.15 -6.44 1.84
CA ASN A 182 -8.60 -5.90 3.09
C ASN A 182 -7.20 -5.32 2.87
N PHE A 183 -6.82 -4.30 3.63
CA PHE A 183 -5.41 -3.95 3.79
C PHE A 183 -4.68 -5.06 4.54
N LEU A 184 -3.48 -5.39 4.08
CA LEU A 184 -2.56 -6.25 4.82
C LEU A 184 -1.47 -5.38 5.43
N ASN A 185 -1.41 -5.34 6.76
CA ASN A 185 -0.42 -4.60 7.53
C ASN A 185 0.13 -5.48 8.66
N GLU A 186 1.44 -5.39 8.91
CA GLU A 186 2.08 -6.10 10.03
C GLU A 186 1.61 -5.63 11.40
N LEU A 187 1.15 -4.38 11.48
CA LEU A 187 0.67 -3.72 12.70
C LEU A 187 -0.69 -3.07 12.47
N ASP A 188 -1.65 -3.80 11.90
CA ASP A 188 -2.99 -3.27 11.69
C ASP A 188 -3.62 -2.84 13.05
N ALA A 189 -4.27 -1.67 13.05
CA ALA A 189 -4.87 -1.07 14.23
C ALA A 189 -6.37 -1.39 14.41
N GLU A 190 -7.00 -2.08 13.46
CA GLU A 190 -8.35 -2.62 13.57
C GLU A 190 -8.33 -4.11 13.92
N GLU A 191 -7.50 -4.91 13.26
CA GLU A 191 -7.47 -6.36 13.46
C GLU A 191 -6.08 -6.96 13.18
N VAL A 192 -5.54 -7.73 14.13
CA VAL A 192 -4.28 -8.45 13.93
C VAL A 192 -4.56 -9.81 13.28
N THR A 193 -4.15 -9.97 12.01
CA THR A 193 -4.34 -11.21 11.24
C THR A 193 -3.00 -11.83 10.83
N GLU A 194 -2.97 -13.16 10.69
CA GLU A 194 -1.79 -13.87 10.17
C GLU A 194 -1.43 -13.40 8.76
N ALA A 195 -2.44 -13.13 7.90
CA ALA A 195 -2.24 -12.59 6.57
C ALA A 195 -1.58 -11.20 6.57
N GLY A 196 -2.00 -10.31 7.48
CA GLY A 196 -1.39 -9.00 7.68
C GLY A 196 0.07 -9.11 8.13
N ILE A 197 0.37 -9.97 9.10
CA ILE A 197 1.74 -10.16 9.61
C ILE A 197 2.69 -10.72 8.54
N VAL A 198 2.21 -11.69 7.75
CA VAL A 198 3.06 -12.44 6.80
C VAL A 198 3.27 -11.69 5.48
N ASN A 199 2.23 -11.04 4.98
CA ASN A 199 2.20 -10.42 3.66
C ASN A 199 2.07 -8.89 3.69
N GLY A 200 2.11 -8.29 4.88
CA GLY A 200 1.84 -6.88 5.10
C GLY A 200 2.69 -5.89 4.31
N ALA A 201 2.15 -4.68 4.22
CA ALA A 201 2.75 -3.53 3.59
C ALA A 201 3.71 -2.82 4.54
N SER A 202 4.85 -2.36 4.02
CA SER A 202 5.78 -1.52 4.79
C SER A 202 6.11 -0.23 4.06
N PHE A 203 6.25 0.88 4.80
CA PHE A 203 6.75 2.13 4.22
C PHE A 203 8.18 1.95 3.69
N ASN A 204 8.53 2.57 2.57
CA ASN A 204 9.88 2.50 2.00
C ASN A 204 10.64 3.80 2.24
N TYR A 205 11.80 3.74 2.89
CA TYR A 205 12.72 4.86 2.97
C TYR A 205 13.56 4.97 1.69
N GLY A 206 14.05 3.84 1.19
CA GLY A 206 14.92 3.80 0.03
C GLY A 206 14.16 3.84 -1.31
N ARG A 207 14.84 4.36 -2.34
CA ARG A 207 14.39 4.29 -3.73
C ARG A 207 15.53 3.85 -4.63
N GLY A 208 15.19 3.17 -5.73
CA GLY A 208 16.18 2.66 -6.69
C GLY A 208 17.23 1.81 -5.98
N ARG A 209 18.52 2.16 -6.14
CA ARG A 209 19.64 1.45 -5.51
C ARG A 209 19.63 1.48 -3.97
N GLN A 210 19.01 2.49 -3.36
CA GLN A 210 18.94 2.60 -1.89
C GLN A 210 17.89 1.69 -1.25
N HIS A 211 16.89 1.25 -2.02
CA HIS A 211 15.81 0.38 -1.50
C HIS A 211 16.38 -0.87 -0.83
N TRP A 212 17.38 -1.50 -1.46
CA TRP A 212 17.98 -2.70 -0.88
C TRP A 212 18.67 -2.43 0.46
N ALA A 213 19.33 -1.29 0.59
CA ALA A 213 20.13 -0.95 1.77
C ALA A 213 19.30 -0.48 2.97
N LEU A 214 18.19 0.22 2.70
CA LEU A 214 17.34 0.81 3.75
C LEU A 214 16.08 0.00 4.06
N ASP A 215 15.59 -0.79 3.10
CA ASP A 215 14.29 -1.45 3.24
C ASP A 215 14.38 -2.98 3.27
N VAL A 216 15.39 -3.57 2.64
CA VAL A 216 15.51 -5.04 2.49
C VAL A 216 16.57 -5.65 3.41
N LYS A 217 17.81 -5.17 3.38
CA LYS A 217 18.89 -5.70 4.24
C LYS A 217 18.57 -5.61 5.75
N PRO A 218 17.95 -4.52 6.26
CA PRO A 218 17.59 -4.42 7.68
C PRO A 218 16.65 -5.52 8.18
N VAL A 219 15.84 -6.13 7.30
CA VAL A 219 14.79 -7.11 7.67
C VAL A 219 15.35 -8.25 8.52
N ALA A 220 16.45 -8.88 8.09
CA ALA A 220 17.00 -10.05 8.78
C ALA A 220 17.37 -9.72 10.24
N LEU A 221 17.91 -8.52 10.46
CA LEU A 221 18.42 -8.09 11.77
C LEU A 221 17.31 -7.48 12.63
N HIS A 222 16.52 -6.57 12.07
CA HIS A 222 15.67 -5.65 12.82
C HIS A 222 14.18 -5.96 12.79
N ASP A 223 13.73 -6.95 12.02
CA ASP A 223 12.33 -7.40 12.11
C ASP A 223 11.97 -7.79 13.55
N PRO A 224 10.76 -7.45 14.01
CA PRO A 224 10.34 -7.77 15.36
C PRO A 224 10.18 -9.28 15.54
N ALA A 225 10.50 -9.76 16.74
CA ALA A 225 10.48 -11.18 17.08
C ALA A 225 9.12 -11.85 16.80
N PHE A 226 8.00 -11.16 17.07
CA PHE A 226 6.67 -11.71 16.79
C PHE A 226 6.54 -12.03 15.29
N ARG A 227 6.86 -11.09 14.39
CA ARG A 227 6.75 -11.28 12.94
C ARG A 227 7.63 -12.44 12.48
N LYS A 228 8.87 -12.52 12.95
CA LYS A 228 9.79 -13.63 12.62
C LYS A 228 9.14 -14.99 12.91
N LYS A 229 8.54 -15.16 14.08
CA LYS A 229 7.84 -16.41 14.47
C LYS A 229 6.77 -16.80 13.45
N TRP A 230 5.89 -15.87 13.07
CA TRP A 230 4.80 -16.12 12.11
C TRP A 230 5.30 -16.43 10.69
N THR A 231 6.34 -15.73 10.24
CA THR A 231 6.82 -15.83 8.84
C THR A 231 7.64 -17.09 8.54
N THR A 232 8.15 -17.81 9.55
CA THR A 232 9.11 -18.92 9.37
C THR A 232 8.62 -20.06 8.48
N LYS A 233 7.31 -20.35 8.48
CA LYS A 233 6.69 -21.41 7.68
C LYS A 233 6.25 -20.98 6.27
N TYR A 234 6.26 -19.67 5.99
CA TYR A 234 5.76 -19.12 4.72
C TYR A 234 6.89 -18.81 3.74
N ARG A 235 6.66 -19.05 2.46
CA ARG A 235 7.62 -18.78 1.38
C ARG A 235 6.94 -17.99 0.26
N SER A 236 7.65 -17.02 -0.29
CA SER A 236 7.21 -16.33 -1.52
C SER A 236 7.52 -17.20 -2.74
N PRO A 237 6.71 -17.14 -3.80
CA PRO A 237 7.03 -17.78 -5.07
C PRO A 237 8.37 -17.26 -5.62
N LYS A 238 9.19 -18.14 -6.21
CA LYS A 238 10.49 -17.79 -6.81
C LYS A 238 10.29 -17.01 -8.12
N TYR A 239 11.26 -16.16 -8.46
CA TYR A 239 11.24 -15.41 -9.73
C TYR A 239 12.01 -16.20 -10.80
N ILE A 240 11.36 -17.15 -11.48
CA ILE A 240 12.01 -18.04 -12.48
C ILE A 240 11.20 -18.02 -13.79
N LYS A 241 11.76 -17.45 -14.87
CA LYS A 241 11.02 -17.19 -16.12
C LYS A 241 11.17 -18.26 -17.23
N LYS A 242 12.20 -19.11 -17.21
CA LYS A 242 12.48 -20.12 -18.25
C LYS A 242 13.06 -21.40 -17.63
N GLN A 243 12.73 -22.57 -18.18
CA GLN A 243 13.18 -23.91 -17.77
C GLN A 243 14.12 -24.49 -18.84
N LEU A 244 15.29 -25.05 -18.48
CA LEU A 244 16.13 -25.80 -19.45
C LEU A 244 17.02 -26.92 -18.84
N THR A 245 16.82 -27.39 -17.60
CA THR A 245 17.55 -28.55 -17.05
C THR A 245 16.74 -29.32 -15.99
N HIS A 246 17.06 -30.59 -15.72
CA HIS A 246 16.39 -31.42 -14.69
C HIS A 246 16.47 -30.81 -13.27
N LYS A 247 17.59 -30.18 -12.90
CA LYS A 247 17.76 -29.51 -11.60
C LYS A 247 16.86 -28.26 -11.45
N LEU A 248 16.36 -27.72 -12.57
CA LEU A 248 15.41 -26.60 -12.60
C LEU A 248 13.95 -27.06 -12.51
N VAL A 249 13.63 -28.36 -12.61
CA VAL A 249 12.24 -28.85 -12.56
C VAL A 249 11.64 -28.61 -11.18
N ASP A 250 12.32 -29.04 -10.11
CA ASP A 250 11.89 -28.81 -8.71
C ASP A 250 11.81 -27.31 -8.37
N GLU A 251 12.73 -26.51 -8.93
CA GLU A 251 12.69 -25.05 -8.76
C GLU A 251 11.56 -24.39 -9.56
N ALA A 252 11.20 -24.96 -10.71
CA ALA A 252 10.13 -24.47 -11.56
C ALA A 252 8.75 -24.71 -10.93
N GLU A 253 8.57 -25.76 -10.12
CA GLU A 253 7.37 -25.94 -9.31
C GLU A 253 7.13 -24.74 -8.39
N HIS A 254 8.19 -24.10 -7.91
CA HIS A 254 8.12 -22.95 -7.01
C HIS A 254 8.03 -21.61 -7.74
N SER A 255 7.96 -21.61 -9.08
CA SER A 255 8.00 -20.39 -9.87
C SER A 255 6.68 -19.61 -9.82
N TYR A 256 6.81 -18.29 -9.67
CA TYR A 256 5.71 -17.33 -9.78
C TYR A 256 5.02 -17.31 -11.14
N PHE A 257 5.69 -17.80 -12.19
CA PHE A 257 5.23 -17.75 -13.57
C PHE A 257 4.78 -19.12 -14.09
N ASN A 258 4.91 -20.19 -13.30
CA ASN A 258 4.53 -21.53 -13.72
C ASN A 258 3.02 -21.75 -13.50
N GLN A 259 2.34 -22.26 -14.54
CA GLN A 259 0.89 -22.54 -14.56
C GLN A 259 0.53 -23.94 -14.06
N SER A 260 1.52 -24.79 -13.81
CA SER A 260 1.35 -26.15 -13.26
C SER A 260 2.19 -26.40 -12.00
N GLY A 261 2.81 -25.37 -11.44
CA GLY A 261 3.62 -25.48 -10.22
C GLY A 261 2.80 -25.37 -8.93
N LEU A 262 3.48 -25.43 -7.78
CA LEU A 262 2.90 -25.25 -6.45
C LEU A 262 2.21 -23.89 -6.26
N TYR A 263 2.67 -22.87 -6.99
CA TYR A 263 2.06 -21.53 -7.01
C TYR A 263 1.18 -21.33 -8.25
N ALA A 264 0.56 -22.39 -8.75
CA ALA A 264 -0.47 -22.32 -9.77
C ALA A 264 -1.83 -22.68 -9.19
N LYS A 265 -2.87 -22.12 -9.78
CA LYS A 265 -4.26 -22.39 -9.41
C LYS A 265 -5.15 -22.28 -10.64
N ASP A 266 -5.98 -23.29 -10.85
CA ASP A 266 -6.96 -23.38 -11.95
C ASP A 266 -6.34 -23.13 -13.34
N GLY A 267 -5.13 -23.65 -13.56
CA GLY A 267 -4.37 -23.50 -14.80
C GLY A 267 -3.72 -22.12 -15.00
N TYR A 268 -3.77 -21.24 -14.01
CA TYR A 268 -3.11 -19.94 -14.02
C TYR A 268 -1.97 -19.89 -13.01
N SER A 269 -0.89 -19.24 -13.39
CA SER A 269 0.19 -18.89 -12.47
C SER A 269 -0.26 -17.85 -11.46
N TYR A 270 0.37 -17.80 -10.30
CA TYR A 270 0.18 -16.71 -9.33
C TYR A 270 0.41 -15.33 -9.96
N PHE A 271 1.37 -15.19 -10.89
CA PHE A 271 1.56 -13.94 -11.63
C PHE A 271 0.29 -13.50 -12.36
N GLU A 272 -0.38 -14.42 -13.06
CA GLU A 272 -1.60 -14.13 -13.81
C GLU A 272 -2.77 -13.78 -12.88
N TRP A 273 -2.92 -14.50 -11.76
CA TRP A 273 -3.92 -14.15 -10.75
C TRP A 273 -3.70 -12.76 -10.16
N VAL A 274 -2.46 -12.41 -9.80
CA VAL A 274 -2.12 -11.06 -9.32
C VAL A 274 -2.37 -10.01 -10.41
N GLN A 275 -2.13 -10.31 -11.69
CA GLN A 275 -2.51 -9.39 -12.78
C GLN A 275 -4.02 -9.20 -12.86
N ARG A 276 -4.82 -10.26 -12.73
CA ARG A 276 -6.28 -10.20 -12.73
C ARG A 276 -6.81 -9.33 -11.60
N GLU A 277 -6.32 -9.55 -10.39
CA GLU A 277 -6.65 -8.71 -9.22
C GLU A 277 -6.25 -7.24 -9.46
N GLY A 278 -5.09 -7.00 -10.06
CA GLY A 278 -4.65 -5.66 -10.43
C GLY A 278 -5.57 -4.99 -11.47
N GLN A 279 -6.10 -5.74 -12.44
CA GLN A 279 -7.08 -5.22 -13.41
C GLN A 279 -8.45 -4.96 -12.75
N ASN A 280 -8.89 -5.84 -11.86
CA ASN A 280 -10.11 -5.64 -11.08
C ASN A 280 -10.02 -4.34 -10.27
N PHE A 281 -8.90 -4.12 -9.58
CA PHE A 281 -8.68 -2.89 -8.83
C PHE A 281 -8.62 -1.64 -9.73
N LYS A 282 -7.97 -1.72 -10.91
CA LYS A 282 -7.99 -0.63 -11.92
C LYS A 282 -9.41 -0.26 -12.35
N ARG A 283 -10.31 -1.24 -12.51
CA ARG A 283 -11.72 -1.00 -12.82
C ARG A 283 -12.44 -0.30 -11.66
N GLN A 284 -12.18 -0.71 -10.41
CA GLN A 284 -12.75 -0.04 -9.24
C GLN A 284 -12.33 1.43 -9.16
N ILE A 285 -11.04 1.75 -9.36
CA ILE A 285 -10.58 3.15 -9.37
C ILE A 285 -11.33 3.97 -10.41
N LYS A 286 -11.45 3.45 -11.65
CA LYS A 286 -12.18 4.12 -12.73
C LYS A 286 -13.65 4.36 -12.37
N ALA A 287 -14.31 3.37 -11.76
CA ALA A 287 -15.71 3.50 -11.33
C ALA A 287 -15.91 4.62 -10.30
N PHE A 288 -14.90 4.92 -9.48
CA PHE A 288 -14.93 6.01 -8.51
C PHE A 288 -14.27 7.30 -8.99
N SER A 289 -13.68 7.33 -10.19
CA SER A 289 -13.06 8.54 -10.74
C SER A 289 -14.12 9.56 -11.14
N PRO A 290 -14.02 10.83 -10.70
CA PRO A 290 -14.99 11.88 -11.00
C PRO A 290 -15.21 12.17 -12.50
N SER A 291 -14.34 11.68 -13.38
CA SER A 291 -14.32 11.99 -14.81
C SER A 291 -15.34 11.24 -15.67
N ASP A 292 -15.98 10.16 -15.19
CA ASP A 292 -17.04 9.48 -15.95
C ASP A 292 -18.46 9.89 -15.53
N ASN A 293 -18.68 10.40 -14.31
CA ASN A 293 -20.01 10.81 -13.87
C ASN A 293 -20.37 12.28 -14.21
N PHE A 294 -19.39 13.16 -14.39
CA PHE A 294 -19.66 14.56 -14.70
C PHE A 294 -19.93 14.80 -16.19
N LEU A 295 -19.24 14.10 -17.09
CA LEU A 295 -19.49 14.20 -18.52
C LEU A 295 -20.76 13.45 -18.95
N HIS A 296 -21.05 12.28 -18.38
CA HIS A 296 -22.26 11.52 -18.74
C HIS A 296 -23.56 12.17 -18.24
N SER A 297 -23.56 12.80 -17.06
CA SER A 297 -24.74 13.51 -16.55
C SER A 297 -25.01 14.81 -17.32
N ARG A 298 -23.96 15.54 -17.72
CA ARG A 298 -24.08 16.74 -18.57
C ARG A 298 -24.43 16.40 -20.01
N TYR A 299 -23.88 15.33 -20.60
CA TYR A 299 -24.29 14.86 -21.93
C TYR A 299 -25.73 14.34 -21.94
N ARG A 300 -26.19 13.61 -20.91
CA ARG A 300 -27.61 13.22 -20.82
C ARG A 300 -28.53 14.44 -20.67
N ARG A 301 -28.17 15.43 -19.82
CA ARG A 301 -28.96 16.68 -19.68
C ARG A 301 -28.96 17.52 -20.95
N ILE A 302 -27.82 17.67 -21.62
CA ILE A 302 -27.70 18.44 -22.86
C ILE A 302 -28.46 17.72 -23.98
N LYS A 303 -28.35 16.39 -24.10
CA LYS A 303 -29.08 15.60 -25.12
C LYS A 303 -30.59 15.56 -24.85
N TYR A 304 -31.02 15.55 -23.58
CA TYR A 304 -32.44 15.70 -23.21
C TYR A 304 -32.96 17.12 -23.49
N SER A 305 -32.20 18.17 -23.14
CA SER A 305 -32.57 19.56 -23.44
C SER A 305 -32.59 19.83 -24.95
N PHE A 306 -31.63 19.32 -25.72
CA PHE A 306 -31.64 19.44 -27.18
C PHE A 306 -32.84 18.71 -27.81
N LYS A 307 -33.17 17.48 -27.37
CA LYS A 307 -34.40 16.79 -27.83
C LYS A 307 -35.68 17.56 -27.48
N LYS A 308 -35.74 18.20 -26.31
CA LYS A 308 -36.90 19.00 -25.86
C LYS A 308 -37.01 20.33 -26.62
N ILE A 309 -35.89 20.98 -26.90
CA ILE A 309 -35.81 22.22 -27.69
C ILE A 309 -36.14 21.92 -29.16
N CYS A 310 -35.59 20.86 -29.77
CA CYS A 310 -35.93 20.46 -31.13
C CYS A 310 -37.43 20.09 -31.26
N ARG A 311 -38.02 19.38 -30.29
CA ARG A 311 -39.48 19.12 -30.31
C ARG A 311 -40.32 20.39 -30.15
N SER A 312 -39.85 21.38 -29.38
CA SER A 312 -40.53 22.68 -29.23
C SER A 312 -40.41 23.56 -30.48
N PHE A 313 -39.25 23.58 -31.14
CA PHE A 313 -39.02 24.39 -32.35
C PHE A 313 -39.69 23.82 -33.59
N TYR A 314 -39.67 22.50 -33.79
CA TYR A 314 -40.34 21.86 -34.92
C TYR A 314 -41.85 21.63 -34.69
N GLY A 315 -42.30 21.53 -33.44
CA GLY A 315 -43.73 21.42 -33.10
C GLY A 315 -44.52 22.73 -33.21
N LYS A 316 -43.87 23.89 -33.09
CA LYS A 316 -44.52 25.20 -33.24
C LYS A 316 -44.57 25.70 -34.69
N LYS A 317 -43.63 25.29 -35.57
CA LYS A 317 -43.66 25.67 -37.00
C LYS A 317 -44.75 24.97 -37.82
N PHE A 318 -45.37 23.90 -37.32
CA PHE A 318 -46.46 23.20 -38.01
C PHE A 318 -47.89 23.62 -37.59
N LYS A 319 -48.05 24.48 -36.58
CA LYS A 319 -49.38 24.97 -36.13
C LYS A 319 -49.78 26.37 -36.59
N GLN A 320 -48.92 27.08 -37.34
CA GLN A 320 -49.22 28.42 -37.89
C GLN A 320 -49.40 28.47 -39.42
N LYS A 321 -49.57 27.32 -40.10
CA LYS A 321 -49.94 27.26 -41.53
C LYS A 321 -51.29 26.55 -41.79
N LYS A 322 -52.23 26.63 -40.85
CA LYS A 322 -53.62 26.12 -41.02
C LYS A 322 -54.69 27.08 -40.48
N LYS A 323 -54.46 28.39 -40.61
CA LYS A 323 -55.51 29.41 -40.46
C LYS A 323 -55.16 30.61 -41.35
N GLN A 324 -55.43 30.46 -42.63
CA GLN A 324 -56.05 31.45 -43.53
C GLN A 324 -56.28 30.77 -44.87
#